data_AF-A0A3N5PN54-F1
#
_entry.id   AF-A0A3N5PN54-F1
#
_cell.length_a   1.000
_cell.length_b   1.000
_cell.length_c   1.000
_cell.angle_alpha   90.00
_cell.angle_beta   90.00
_cell.angle_gamma   90.00
#
_symmetry.space_group_name_H-M   'P 1'
#
loop_
_entity.id
_entity.type
_entity.pdbx_description
1 polymer ?
#
loop_
_entity_poly.entity_id
_entity_poly.type
_entity_poly.pdbx_seq_one_letter_code
_entity_poly.pdbx_strand_id
1 'polypeptide(L)'
;MGEPNNKNNGTNVRDLESLRTAIDDLDKKIVDLLNERARVVIDIGKHKQVTGSPIYAPDREHAVLKRIEALNTGPLPPKTLQAIYRELMSGSFALEKPLRIGFLGPVGSYSHLAAVRKFGASVEHLPLADIRAVFEEVARGHCDLGIVPIENSVGGGIIDTMDSFIDTSVKVCAEVIVEIHHNLLANCAPEDIRIIASKPEVFAQCRNWLSTSFNEVQLVPVASSSRA
;
A
#
# COMPACT_ATOMS: atom_id res chain seq x y z
N MET A 1 16.69 59.97 39.22
CA MET A 1 16.04 60.19 37.91
C MET A 1 16.44 59.00 37.05
N GLY A 2 15.64 57.97 36.87
CA GLY A 2 14.25 57.98 36.44
C GLY A 2 14.20 57.12 35.18
N GLU A 3 13.97 55.82 35.38
CA GLU A 3 13.45 54.83 34.42
C GLU A 3 12.27 55.38 33.58
N PRO A 4 11.77 54.76 32.47
CA PRO A 4 11.63 53.29 32.30
C PRO A 4 11.71 52.68 30.88
N ASN A 5 12.02 51.38 30.85
CA ASN A 5 11.22 50.26 30.33
C ASN A 5 10.42 50.43 29.01
N ASN A 6 10.65 49.55 28.03
CA ASN A 6 9.54 48.98 27.26
C ASN A 6 9.80 47.54 26.76
N LYS A 7 9.41 46.59 27.61
CA LYS A 7 8.53 45.44 27.33
C LYS A 7 8.60 44.74 25.95
N ASN A 8 8.94 43.45 26.05
CA ASN A 8 8.07 42.33 25.65
C ASN A 8 7.53 42.32 24.21
N ASN A 9 8.13 41.49 23.36
CA ASN A 9 7.35 40.75 22.37
C ASN A 9 7.63 39.26 22.52
N GLY A 10 6.84 38.64 23.38
CA GLY A 10 6.83 37.21 23.61
C GLY A 10 6.33 36.46 22.38
N THR A 11 7.25 35.78 21.71
CA THR A 11 6.97 34.47 21.11
C THR A 11 8.01 33.53 21.68
N ASN A 12 7.58 32.70 22.63
CA ASN A 12 8.42 31.69 23.27
C ASN A 12 8.62 30.55 22.27
N VAL A 13 9.38 30.81 21.22
CA VAL A 13 9.76 29.81 20.21
C VAL A 13 10.78 28.91 20.89
N ARG A 14 10.40 27.65 21.14
CA ARG A 14 11.35 26.66 21.65
C ARG A 14 12.54 26.61 20.69
N ASP A 15 13.74 26.60 21.25
CA ASP A 15 14.96 26.46 20.47
C ASP A 15 14.93 25.14 19.68
N LEU A 16 15.48 25.15 18.47
CA LEU A 16 15.40 24.03 17.53
C LEU A 16 16.02 22.75 18.12
N GLU A 17 17.14 22.87 18.82
CA GLU A 17 17.81 21.71 19.44
C GLU A 17 16.96 21.13 20.56
N SER A 18 16.31 21.99 21.37
CA SER A 18 15.38 21.52 22.40
C SER A 18 14.16 20.76 21.83
N LEU A 19 13.69 21.16 20.65
CA LEU A 19 12.60 20.47 19.95
C LEU A 19 13.05 19.11 19.40
N ARG A 20 14.28 19.03 18.87
CA ARG A 20 14.87 17.77 18.38
C ARG A 20 15.04 16.76 19.50
N THR A 21 15.61 17.17 20.63
CA THR A 21 15.73 16.29 21.81
C THR A 21 14.35 15.80 22.28
N ALA A 22 13.33 16.66 22.25
CA ALA A 22 11.98 16.26 22.59
C ALA A 22 11.40 15.23 21.60
N ILE A 23 11.74 15.31 20.31
CA ILE A 23 11.39 14.28 19.31
C ILE A 23 12.13 12.97 19.63
N ASP A 24 13.43 13.02 19.88
CA ASP A 24 14.23 11.81 20.18
C ASP A 24 13.66 11.05 21.41
N ASP A 25 13.28 11.78 22.46
CA ASP A 25 12.65 11.22 23.65
C ASP A 25 11.28 10.59 23.36
N LEU A 26 10.50 11.18 22.45
CA LEU A 26 9.21 10.64 22.01
C LEU A 26 9.42 9.40 21.14
N ASP A 27 10.37 9.43 20.22
CA ASP A 27 10.70 8.32 19.32
C ASP A 27 11.16 7.10 20.12
N LYS A 28 11.95 7.30 21.18
CA LYS A 28 12.29 6.21 22.11
C LYS A 28 11.06 5.56 22.72
N LYS A 29 10.10 6.36 23.20
CA LYS A 29 8.84 5.84 23.77
C LYS A 29 7.99 5.13 22.71
N ILE A 30 7.95 5.65 21.49
CA ILE A 30 7.26 5.00 20.37
C ILE A 30 7.88 3.62 20.13
N VAL A 31 9.20 3.53 19.99
CA VAL A 31 9.90 2.25 19.79
C VAL A 31 9.64 1.27 20.93
N ASP A 32 9.70 1.73 22.18
CA ASP A 32 9.42 0.88 23.35
C ASP A 32 7.99 0.31 23.31
N LEU A 33 6.98 1.14 23.01
CA LEU A 33 5.58 0.74 22.87
C LEU A 33 5.35 -0.21 21.68
N LEU A 34 6.02 0.03 20.55
CA LEU A 34 5.95 -0.85 19.39
C LEU A 34 6.54 -2.24 19.71
N ASN A 35 7.66 -2.29 20.42
CA ASN A 35 8.28 -3.54 20.88
C ASN A 35 7.40 -4.29 21.87
N GLU A 36 6.79 -3.58 22.83
CA GLU A 36 5.83 -4.18 23.77
C GLU A 36 4.63 -4.79 23.02
N ARG A 37 4.05 -4.04 22.08
CA ARG A 37 2.97 -4.55 21.22
C ARG A 37 3.41 -5.77 20.42
N ALA A 38 4.62 -5.77 19.86
CA ALA A 38 5.15 -6.90 19.09
C ALA A 38 5.27 -8.19 19.93
N ARG A 39 5.68 -8.07 21.21
CA ARG A 39 5.71 -9.22 22.13
C ARG A 39 4.32 -9.82 22.34
N VAL A 40 3.29 -8.98 22.50
CA VAL A 40 1.90 -9.46 22.59
C VAL A 40 1.46 -10.16 21.31
N VAL A 41 1.88 -9.67 20.14
CA VAL A 41 1.59 -10.34 18.86
C VAL A 41 2.26 -11.71 18.78
N ILE A 42 3.50 -11.86 19.26
CA ILE A 42 4.18 -13.16 19.33
C ILE A 42 3.37 -14.16 20.16
N ASP A 43 2.85 -13.73 21.32
CA ASP A 43 2.05 -14.60 22.17
C ASP A 43 0.68 -14.95 21.54
N ILE A 44 0.06 -14.01 20.82
CA ILE A 44 -1.11 -14.27 19.98
C ILE A 44 -0.78 -15.31 18.90
N GLY A 45 0.36 -15.18 18.22
CA GLY A 45 0.83 -16.11 17.19
C GLY A 45 0.97 -17.54 17.74
N LYS A 46 1.60 -17.71 18.90
CA LYS A 46 1.68 -19.02 19.59
C LYS A 46 0.29 -19.60 19.88
N HIS A 47 -0.65 -18.77 20.32
CA HIS A 47 -2.01 -19.22 20.59
C HIS A 47 -2.74 -19.65 19.30
N LYS A 48 -2.64 -18.88 18.22
CA LYS A 48 -3.24 -19.21 16.92
C LYS A 48 -2.68 -20.49 16.32
N GLN A 49 -1.37 -20.74 16.49
CA GLN A 49 -0.73 -21.98 16.03
C GLN A 49 -1.34 -23.20 16.72
N VAL A 50 -1.66 -23.10 18.02
CA VAL A 50 -2.32 -24.18 18.78
C VAL A 50 -3.78 -24.35 18.36
N THR A 51 -4.51 -23.26 18.11
CA THR A 51 -5.94 -23.30 17.77
C THR A 51 -6.23 -23.51 16.29
N GLY A 52 -5.21 -23.45 15.41
CA GLY A 52 -5.38 -23.50 13.95
C GLY A 52 -6.10 -22.28 13.37
N SER A 53 -6.11 -21.16 14.09
CA SER A 53 -6.77 -19.93 13.63
C SER A 53 -5.98 -19.25 12.51
N PRO A 54 -6.65 -18.59 11.54
CA PRO A 54 -5.97 -17.91 10.46
C PRO A 54 -5.11 -16.75 10.98
N ILE A 55 -3.95 -16.56 10.36
CA ILE A 55 -2.97 -15.53 10.73
C ILE A 55 -3.49 -14.16 10.32
N TYR A 56 -3.93 -14.05 9.06
CA TYR A 56 -4.59 -12.87 8.52
C TYR A 56 -6.10 -12.90 8.83
N ALA A 57 -6.57 -11.84 9.51
CA ALA A 57 -7.97 -11.68 9.90
C ALA A 57 -8.47 -10.27 9.49
N PRO A 58 -9.10 -10.13 8.30
CA PRO A 58 -9.56 -8.84 7.76
C PRO A 58 -10.46 -8.05 8.73
N ASP A 59 -11.40 -8.72 9.39
CA ASP A 59 -12.31 -8.07 10.35
C ASP A 59 -11.55 -7.49 11.55
N ARG A 60 -10.51 -8.18 12.00
CA ARG A 60 -9.67 -7.71 13.09
C ARG A 60 -8.84 -6.52 12.66
N GLU A 61 -8.29 -6.54 11.45
CA GLU A 61 -7.58 -5.41 10.83
C GLU A 61 -8.48 -4.18 10.79
N HIS A 62 -9.70 -4.32 10.24
CA HIS A 62 -10.67 -3.24 10.14
C HIS A 62 -11.04 -2.67 11.52
N ALA A 63 -11.29 -3.54 12.51
CA ALA A 63 -11.59 -3.13 13.87
C ALA A 63 -10.44 -2.37 14.56
N VAL A 64 -9.17 -2.73 14.26
CA VAL A 64 -8.00 -1.99 14.76
C VAL A 64 -7.96 -0.61 14.12
N LEU A 65 -8.05 -0.52 12.79
CA LEU A 65 -7.95 0.77 12.07
C LEU A 65 -9.05 1.75 12.50
N LYS A 66 -10.29 1.27 12.63
CA LYS A 66 -11.42 2.08 13.12
C LYS A 66 -11.21 2.59 14.55
N ARG A 67 -10.60 1.76 15.41
CA ARG A 67 -10.29 2.15 16.79
C ARG A 67 -9.21 3.23 16.83
N ILE A 68 -8.16 3.10 16.01
CA ILE A 68 -7.09 4.10 15.95
C ILE A 68 -7.60 5.44 15.43
N GLU A 69 -8.48 5.42 14.43
CA GLU A 69 -9.16 6.62 13.96
C GLU A 69 -9.99 7.29 15.06
N ALA A 70 -10.75 6.51 15.84
CA ALA A 70 -11.54 7.04 16.95
C ALA A 70 -10.68 7.59 18.11
N LEU A 71 -9.48 7.04 18.32
CA LEU A 71 -8.52 7.52 19.33
C LEU A 71 -7.73 8.75 18.87
N ASN A 72 -7.74 9.07 17.57
CA ASN A 72 -6.94 10.15 17.02
C ASN A 72 -7.53 11.52 17.36
N THR A 73 -6.92 12.23 18.30
CA THR A 73 -7.26 13.63 18.62
C THR A 73 -6.44 14.65 17.82
N GLY A 74 -5.68 14.21 16.82
CA GLY A 74 -4.76 15.03 16.04
C GLY A 74 -3.37 15.18 16.69
N PRO A 75 -2.45 15.94 16.06
CA PRO A 75 -2.63 16.73 14.83
C PRO A 75 -2.50 15.92 13.53
N LEU A 76 -2.13 14.63 13.61
CA LEU A 76 -1.95 13.80 12.41
C LEU A 76 -3.30 13.49 11.74
N PRO A 77 -3.38 13.52 10.40
CA PRO A 77 -4.57 13.05 9.69
C PRO A 77 -4.85 11.57 9.99
N PRO A 78 -6.13 11.14 10.08
CA PRO A 78 -6.48 9.74 10.32
C PRO A 78 -5.84 8.77 9.31
N LYS A 79 -5.77 9.17 8.04
CA LYS A 79 -5.13 8.37 6.97
C LYS A 79 -3.66 8.05 7.27
N THR A 80 -2.93 8.97 7.90
CA THR A 80 -1.52 8.76 8.27
C THR A 80 -1.39 7.70 9.35
N LEU A 81 -2.22 7.76 10.40
CA LEU A 81 -2.21 6.74 11.45
C LEU A 81 -2.64 5.37 10.92
N GLN A 82 -3.64 5.32 10.03
CA GLN A 82 -4.05 4.07 9.40
C GLN A 82 -2.89 3.43 8.60
N ALA A 83 -2.12 4.23 7.86
CA ALA A 83 -0.95 3.75 7.12
C ALA A 83 0.14 3.20 8.05
N ILE A 84 0.48 3.92 9.12
CA ILE A 84 1.44 3.46 10.14
C ILE A 84 0.99 2.14 10.75
N TYR A 85 -0.28 2.03 11.15
CA TYR A 85 -0.80 0.82 11.77
C TYR A 85 -0.88 -0.35 10.79
N ARG A 86 -1.14 -0.10 9.51
CA ARG A 86 -1.10 -1.15 8.49
C ARG A 86 0.30 -1.70 8.33
N GLU A 87 1.32 -0.85 8.26
CA GLU A 87 2.71 -1.31 8.18
C GLU A 87 3.15 -2.01 9.46
N LEU A 88 2.72 -1.51 10.62
CA LEU A 88 2.95 -2.17 11.90
C LEU A 88 2.33 -3.57 11.95
N MET A 89 1.10 -3.73 11.45
CA MET A 89 0.46 -5.06 11.33
C MET A 89 1.19 -5.94 10.32
N SER A 90 1.60 -5.37 9.17
CA SER A 90 2.40 -6.05 8.14
C SER A 90 3.68 -6.66 8.72
N GLY A 91 4.49 -5.85 9.40
CA GLY A 91 5.71 -6.31 10.05
C GLY A 91 5.45 -7.29 11.19
N SER A 92 4.27 -7.21 11.82
CA SER A 92 3.89 -8.16 12.87
C SER A 92 3.55 -9.55 12.30
N PHE A 93 3.07 -9.66 11.05
CA PHE A 93 2.81 -10.96 10.43
C PHE A 93 4.08 -11.81 10.34
N ALA A 94 5.20 -11.19 9.99
CA ALA A 94 6.50 -11.87 9.93
C ALA A 94 6.91 -12.52 11.26
N LEU A 95 6.41 -12.01 12.40
CA LEU A 95 6.65 -12.58 13.73
C LEU A 95 5.76 -13.79 14.04
N GLU A 96 4.57 -13.89 13.42
CA GLU A 96 3.66 -15.03 13.57
C GLU A 96 3.97 -16.14 12.55
N LYS A 97 4.00 -15.76 11.26
CA LYS A 97 4.41 -16.55 10.09
C LYS A 97 4.62 -15.58 8.91
N PRO A 98 5.75 -15.64 8.21
CA PRO A 98 5.93 -14.85 6.99
C PRO A 98 4.80 -15.13 5.98
N LEU A 99 4.02 -14.10 5.66
CA LEU A 99 2.96 -14.21 4.66
C LEU A 99 3.55 -14.02 3.27
N ARG A 100 3.13 -14.87 2.34
CA ARG A 100 3.40 -14.74 0.91
C ARG A 100 2.14 -14.35 0.14
N ILE A 101 2.19 -13.19 -0.51
CA ILE A 101 1.09 -12.61 -1.27
C ILE A 101 1.39 -12.74 -2.77
N GLY A 102 0.65 -13.59 -3.46
CA GLY A 102 0.69 -13.69 -4.92
C GLY A 102 -0.07 -12.53 -5.57
N PHE A 103 0.42 -11.96 -6.66
CA PHE A 103 -0.30 -10.91 -7.39
C PHE A 103 -0.02 -10.96 -8.89
N LEU A 104 -0.94 -10.39 -9.69
CA LEU A 104 -0.73 -10.23 -11.13
C LEU A 104 0.44 -9.27 -11.41
N GLY A 105 1.56 -9.82 -11.87
CA GLY A 105 2.80 -9.10 -12.10
C GLY A 105 2.75 -8.09 -13.27
N PRO A 106 3.85 -7.38 -13.51
CA PRO A 106 5.12 -7.43 -12.77
C PRO A 106 5.12 -6.53 -11.51
N VAL A 107 6.24 -6.51 -10.79
CA VAL A 107 6.51 -5.50 -9.73
C VAL A 107 6.30 -4.09 -10.30
N GLY A 108 5.64 -3.23 -9.52
CA GLY A 108 5.27 -1.88 -9.94
C GLY A 108 3.95 -1.79 -10.70
N SER A 109 3.24 -2.91 -10.93
CA SER A 109 1.87 -2.90 -11.47
C SER A 109 0.88 -2.33 -10.46
N TYR A 110 -0.34 -2.01 -10.91
CA TYR A 110 -1.41 -1.64 -9.98
C TYR A 110 -1.80 -2.78 -9.05
N SER A 111 -1.65 -4.04 -9.46
CA SER A 111 -1.84 -5.20 -8.58
C SER A 111 -0.73 -5.29 -7.52
N HIS A 112 0.51 -4.95 -7.86
CA HIS A 112 1.58 -4.80 -6.87
C HIS A 112 1.25 -3.68 -5.87
N LEU A 113 0.81 -2.52 -6.36
CA LEU A 113 0.40 -1.39 -5.52
C LEU A 113 -0.78 -1.78 -4.61
N ALA A 114 -1.76 -2.52 -5.13
CA ALA A 114 -2.88 -3.04 -4.35
C ALA A 114 -2.40 -3.97 -3.23
N ALA A 115 -1.47 -4.88 -3.52
CA ALA A 115 -0.90 -5.80 -2.54
C ALA A 115 -0.17 -5.05 -1.42
N VAL A 116 0.71 -4.10 -1.76
CA VAL A 116 1.41 -3.26 -0.77
C VAL A 116 0.42 -2.40 0.03
N ARG A 117 -0.59 -1.82 -0.63
CA ARG A 117 -1.61 -1.01 0.06
C ARG A 117 -2.43 -1.83 1.03
N LYS A 118 -2.69 -3.10 0.77
CA LYS A 118 -3.53 -3.95 1.62
C LYS A 118 -2.73 -4.66 2.71
N PHE A 119 -1.57 -5.21 2.38
CA PHE A 119 -0.79 -6.06 3.27
C PHE A 119 0.47 -5.42 3.82
N GLY A 120 0.78 -4.17 3.43
CA GLY A 120 2.01 -3.47 3.77
C GLY A 120 3.22 -3.95 2.97
N ALA A 121 4.37 -3.31 3.18
CA ALA A 121 5.60 -3.60 2.47
C ALA A 121 6.42 -4.74 3.10
N SER A 122 6.19 -5.04 4.38
CA SER A 122 6.97 -6.01 5.16
C SER A 122 6.63 -7.49 4.92
N VAL A 123 5.71 -7.81 4.00
CA VAL A 123 5.37 -9.19 3.60
C VAL A 123 6.05 -9.57 2.28
N GLU A 124 6.14 -10.87 1.99
CA GLU A 124 6.68 -11.33 0.71
C GLU A 124 5.64 -11.13 -0.41
N HIS A 125 6.01 -10.38 -1.45
CA HIS A 125 5.17 -10.15 -2.62
C HIS A 125 5.70 -10.95 -3.81
N LEU A 126 4.92 -11.91 -4.31
CA LEU A 126 5.30 -12.79 -5.42
C LEU A 126 4.57 -12.37 -6.72
N PRO A 127 5.28 -11.80 -7.71
CA PRO A 127 4.70 -11.51 -9.01
C PRO A 127 4.42 -12.81 -9.79
N LEU A 128 3.21 -12.95 -10.31
CA LEU A 128 2.77 -14.09 -11.11
C LEU A 128 2.39 -13.64 -12.53
N ALA A 129 2.48 -14.57 -13.47
CA ALA A 129 2.40 -14.27 -14.90
C ALA A 129 0.98 -13.85 -15.35
N ASP A 130 -0.04 -14.48 -14.78
CA ASP A 130 -1.44 -14.25 -15.10
C ASP A 130 -2.34 -14.43 -13.88
N ILE A 131 -3.63 -14.13 -14.04
CA ILE A 131 -4.63 -14.21 -12.95
C ILE A 131 -4.79 -15.66 -12.49
N ARG A 132 -4.87 -16.62 -13.42
CA ARG A 132 -5.07 -18.04 -13.11
C ARG A 132 -3.94 -18.59 -12.23
N ALA A 133 -2.69 -18.19 -12.51
CA ALA A 133 -1.54 -18.53 -11.68
C ALA A 133 -1.69 -18.05 -10.24
N VAL A 134 -2.26 -16.86 -10.00
CA VAL A 134 -2.53 -16.37 -8.63
C VAL A 134 -3.48 -17.31 -7.90
N PHE A 135 -4.56 -17.73 -8.57
CA PHE A 135 -5.52 -18.67 -8.00
C PHE A 135 -4.90 -20.04 -7.72
N GLU A 136 -4.12 -20.58 -8.65
CA GLU A 136 -3.47 -21.88 -8.51
C GLU A 136 -2.44 -21.90 -7.36
N GLU A 137 -1.61 -20.86 -7.24
CA GLU A 137 -0.60 -20.78 -6.18
C GLU A 137 -1.22 -20.64 -4.79
N VAL A 138 -2.37 -19.94 -4.67
CA VAL A 138 -3.15 -19.89 -3.43
C VAL A 138 -3.82 -21.24 -3.15
N ALA A 139 -4.45 -21.86 -4.14
CA ALA A 139 -5.12 -23.15 -3.97
C ALA A 139 -4.15 -24.28 -3.59
N ARG A 140 -2.91 -24.24 -4.10
CA ARG A 140 -1.82 -25.18 -3.75
C ARG A 140 -1.15 -24.88 -2.41
N GLY A 141 -1.43 -23.72 -1.80
CA GLY A 141 -0.82 -23.28 -0.55
C GLY A 141 0.62 -22.79 -0.69
N HIS A 142 1.08 -22.48 -1.92
CA HIS A 142 2.37 -21.85 -2.15
C HIS A 142 2.34 -20.35 -1.79
N CYS A 143 1.19 -19.70 -1.99
CA CYS A 143 0.87 -18.38 -1.48
C CYS A 143 -0.18 -18.49 -0.36
N ASP A 144 -0.05 -17.68 0.70
CA ASP A 144 -1.08 -17.61 1.74
C ASP A 144 -2.31 -16.86 1.24
N LEU A 145 -2.11 -15.84 0.41
CA LEU A 145 -3.15 -14.97 -0.13
C LEU A 145 -2.81 -14.53 -1.56
N GLY A 146 -3.83 -14.13 -2.31
CA GLY A 146 -3.71 -13.64 -3.69
C GLY A 146 -4.41 -12.29 -3.88
N ILE A 147 -3.81 -11.40 -4.67
CA ILE A 147 -4.43 -10.17 -5.16
C ILE A 147 -4.67 -10.29 -6.66
N VAL A 148 -5.95 -10.23 -7.03
CA VAL A 148 -6.41 -10.24 -8.41
C VAL A 148 -7.36 -9.05 -8.63
N PRO A 149 -7.31 -8.41 -9.81
CA PRO A 149 -8.29 -7.40 -10.15
C PRO A 149 -9.62 -8.10 -10.52
N ILE A 150 -10.74 -7.62 -10.00
CA ILE A 150 -12.08 -8.19 -10.30
C ILE A 150 -12.92 -7.29 -11.19
N GLU A 151 -12.72 -5.97 -11.09
CA GLU A 151 -13.45 -4.97 -11.86
C GLU A 151 -12.54 -3.77 -12.14
N ASN A 152 -12.72 -3.17 -13.32
CA ASN A 152 -12.14 -1.88 -13.67
C ASN A 152 -13.23 -0.91 -14.16
N SER A 153 -13.12 0.37 -13.77
CA SER A 153 -14.14 1.39 -14.05
C SER A 153 -14.35 1.67 -15.54
N VAL A 154 -13.42 1.27 -16.40
CA VAL A 154 -13.44 1.49 -17.86
C VAL A 154 -13.83 0.21 -18.63
N GLY A 155 -13.51 -0.97 -18.10
CA GLY A 155 -13.67 -2.26 -18.80
C GLY A 155 -14.69 -3.21 -18.17
N GLY A 156 -15.25 -2.87 -17.01
CA GLY A 156 -16.19 -3.72 -16.27
C GLY A 156 -15.53 -4.88 -15.52
N GLY A 157 -16.28 -5.97 -15.35
CA GLY A 157 -15.79 -7.17 -14.67
C GLY A 157 -14.70 -7.90 -15.46
N ILE A 158 -13.73 -8.47 -14.76
CA ILE A 158 -12.62 -9.21 -15.36
C ILE A 158 -12.98 -10.70 -15.41
N ILE A 159 -13.24 -11.18 -16.63
CA ILE A 159 -13.73 -12.55 -16.90
C ILE A 159 -12.77 -13.60 -16.33
N ASP A 160 -11.47 -13.47 -16.58
CA ASP A 160 -10.46 -14.43 -16.10
C ASP A 160 -10.51 -14.63 -14.57
N THR A 161 -10.80 -13.56 -13.82
CA THR A 161 -10.96 -13.62 -12.36
C THR A 161 -12.23 -14.37 -11.98
N MET A 162 -13.35 -14.12 -12.68
CA MET A 162 -14.62 -14.79 -12.43
C MET A 162 -14.53 -16.29 -12.76
N ASP A 163 -13.94 -16.63 -13.89
CA ASP A 163 -13.73 -18.02 -14.32
C ASP A 163 -12.82 -18.77 -13.32
N SER A 164 -11.75 -18.12 -12.85
CA SER A 164 -10.85 -18.70 -11.87
C SER A 164 -11.53 -18.97 -10.51
N PHE A 165 -12.54 -18.17 -10.11
CA PHE A 165 -13.34 -18.45 -8.91
C PHE A 165 -14.26 -19.66 -9.07
N ILE A 166 -14.70 -19.97 -10.30
CA ILE A 166 -15.51 -21.17 -10.57
C ILE A 166 -14.65 -22.43 -10.52
N ASP A 167 -13.44 -22.35 -11.08
CA ASP A 167 -12.51 -23.48 -11.22
C ASP A 167 -11.77 -23.85 -9.93
N THR A 168 -11.79 -23.00 -8.90
CA THR A 168 -10.97 -23.19 -7.69
C THR A 168 -11.77 -23.00 -6.40
N SER A 169 -11.27 -23.55 -5.30
CA SER A 169 -11.91 -23.47 -3.98
C SER A 169 -11.46 -22.25 -3.15
N VAL A 170 -10.84 -21.25 -3.78
CA VAL A 170 -10.36 -20.07 -3.05
C VAL A 170 -11.54 -19.19 -2.61
N LYS A 171 -11.34 -18.39 -1.56
CA LYS A 171 -12.37 -17.50 -1.00
C LYS A 171 -11.91 -16.06 -1.01
N VAL A 172 -12.83 -15.15 -1.30
CA VAL A 172 -12.62 -13.72 -1.11
C VAL A 172 -12.62 -13.44 0.40
N CYS A 173 -11.57 -12.79 0.89
CA CYS A 173 -11.46 -12.39 2.30
C CYS A 173 -11.44 -10.87 2.51
N ALA A 174 -11.10 -10.10 1.48
CA ALA A 174 -11.08 -8.65 1.54
C ALA A 174 -11.12 -8.05 0.14
N GLU A 175 -11.44 -6.75 0.09
CA GLU A 175 -11.35 -5.92 -1.12
C GLU A 175 -10.39 -4.75 -0.91
N VAL A 176 -9.87 -4.21 -2.02
CA VAL A 176 -9.05 -3.01 -2.03
C VAL A 176 -9.36 -2.20 -3.28
N ILE A 177 -9.65 -0.91 -3.09
CA ILE A 177 -9.88 0.03 -4.18
C ILE A 177 -8.58 0.79 -4.44
N VAL A 178 -8.10 0.74 -5.68
CA VAL A 178 -6.91 1.46 -6.12
C VAL A 178 -7.31 2.49 -7.17
N GLU A 179 -7.14 3.76 -6.80
CA GLU A 179 -7.27 4.87 -7.73
C GLU A 179 -6.10 4.86 -8.73
N ILE A 180 -6.45 4.90 -10.02
CA ILE A 180 -5.51 4.75 -11.14
C ILE A 180 -5.09 6.15 -11.61
N HIS A 181 -3.82 6.47 -11.42
CA HIS A 181 -3.18 7.66 -11.98
C HIS A 181 -2.06 7.23 -12.93
N HIS A 182 -2.15 7.68 -14.18
CA HIS A 182 -1.10 7.46 -15.17
C HIS A 182 -0.10 8.61 -15.12
N ASN A 183 1.19 8.27 -15.17
CA ASN A 183 2.29 9.24 -15.19
C ASN A 183 3.12 9.00 -16.44
N LEU A 184 3.48 10.07 -17.15
CA LEU A 184 4.48 9.99 -18.22
C LEU A 184 5.87 10.03 -17.57
N LEU A 185 6.69 9.02 -17.85
CA LEU A 185 8.07 8.92 -17.40
C LEU A 185 8.99 8.99 -18.62
N ALA A 186 10.04 9.79 -18.55
CA ALA A 186 11.03 9.93 -19.61
C ALA A 186 12.40 10.21 -19.00
N ASN A 187 13.47 9.80 -19.70
CA ASN A 187 14.85 10.17 -19.35
C ASN A 187 15.36 11.38 -20.16
N CYS A 188 14.47 12.02 -20.92
CA CYS A 188 14.75 13.13 -21.80
C CYS A 188 13.78 14.29 -21.54
N ALA A 189 14.05 15.44 -22.16
CA ALA A 189 13.12 16.56 -22.13
C ALA A 189 11.83 16.21 -22.89
N PRO A 190 10.66 16.77 -22.51
CA PRO A 190 9.40 16.51 -23.18
C PRO A 190 9.43 16.74 -24.70
N GLU A 191 10.20 17.73 -25.17
CA GLU A 191 10.34 18.05 -26.60
C GLU A 191 11.06 16.94 -27.41
N ASP A 192 11.86 16.10 -26.74
CA ASP A 192 12.65 15.03 -27.38
C ASP A 192 11.89 13.71 -27.47
N ILE A 193 10.69 13.63 -26.90
CA ILE A 193 9.89 12.40 -26.90
C ILE A 193 9.41 12.11 -28.33
N ARG A 194 9.72 10.91 -28.82
CA ARG A 194 9.31 10.41 -30.15
C ARG A 194 8.48 9.15 -30.09
N ILE A 195 8.65 8.37 -29.03
CA ILE A 195 7.97 7.10 -28.81
C ILE A 195 7.42 7.08 -27.39
N ILE A 196 6.15 6.71 -27.23
CA ILE A 196 5.53 6.42 -25.94
C ILE A 196 5.10 4.96 -25.95
N ALA A 197 5.64 4.17 -25.02
CA ALA A 197 5.25 2.79 -24.83
C ALA A 197 4.28 2.67 -23.65
N SER A 198 3.19 1.90 -23.81
CA SER A 198 2.27 1.56 -22.71
C SER A 198 1.28 0.49 -23.14
N LYS A 199 0.36 0.11 -22.25
CA LYS A 199 -0.76 -0.77 -22.60
C LYS A 199 -1.78 -0.06 -23.51
N PRO A 200 -2.46 -0.77 -24.42
CA PRO A 200 -3.55 -0.21 -25.23
C PRO A 200 -4.64 0.49 -24.41
N GLU A 201 -4.99 -0.05 -23.24
CA GLU A 201 -6.01 0.53 -22.36
C GLU A 201 -5.57 1.88 -21.79
N VAL A 202 -4.27 2.04 -21.50
CA VAL A 202 -3.71 3.31 -21.02
C VAL A 202 -3.77 4.37 -22.12
N PHE A 203 -3.45 4.01 -23.37
CA PHE A 203 -3.59 4.94 -24.49
C PHE A 203 -5.04 5.38 -24.71
N ALA A 204 -6.01 4.47 -24.55
CA ALA A 204 -7.42 4.81 -24.63
C ALA A 204 -7.83 5.78 -23.51
N GLN A 205 -7.39 5.54 -22.28
CA GLN A 205 -7.69 6.38 -21.11
C GLN A 205 -7.01 7.76 -21.16
N CYS A 206 -5.80 7.84 -21.71
CA CYS A 206 -5.01 9.07 -21.79
C CYS A 206 -5.15 9.80 -23.13
N ARG A 207 -6.06 9.38 -24.02
CA ARG A 207 -6.18 9.88 -25.41
C ARG A 207 -6.20 11.40 -25.51
N ASN A 208 -7.05 12.06 -24.73
CA ASN A 208 -7.22 13.52 -24.79
C ASN A 208 -5.95 14.27 -24.36
N TRP A 209 -5.25 13.74 -23.36
CA TRP A 209 -4.01 14.32 -22.89
C TRP A 209 -2.90 14.12 -23.92
N LEU A 210 -2.75 12.90 -24.45
CA LEU A 210 -1.76 12.58 -25.48
C LEU A 210 -1.94 13.45 -26.73
N SER A 211 -3.18 13.64 -27.21
CA SER A 211 -3.45 14.48 -28.39
C SER A 211 -3.21 15.97 -28.17
N THR A 212 -3.28 16.45 -26.92
CA THR A 212 -3.06 17.85 -26.59
C THR A 212 -1.59 18.14 -26.31
N SER A 213 -0.88 17.16 -25.73
CA SER A 213 0.51 17.31 -25.31
C SER A 213 1.53 16.98 -26.40
N PHE A 214 1.18 16.11 -27.37
CA PHE A 214 2.08 15.67 -28.42
C PHE A 214 1.39 15.69 -29.79
N ASN A 215 2.04 16.31 -30.78
CA ASN A 215 1.52 16.36 -32.16
C ASN A 215 1.93 15.14 -33.00
N GLU A 216 3.15 14.62 -32.82
CA GLU A 216 3.72 13.55 -33.64
C GLU A 216 4.56 12.58 -32.80
N VAL A 217 3.87 11.73 -32.03
CA VAL A 217 4.52 10.71 -31.20
C VAL A 217 4.02 9.31 -31.60
N GLN A 218 4.94 8.36 -31.74
CA GLN A 218 4.59 6.98 -32.03
C GLN A 218 4.15 6.27 -30.75
N LEU A 219 2.94 5.71 -30.74
CA LEU A 219 2.45 4.89 -29.64
C LEU A 219 2.80 3.42 -29.88
N VAL A 220 3.55 2.82 -28.95
CA VAL A 220 3.97 1.41 -29.03
C VAL A 220 3.25 0.60 -27.95
N PRO A 221 2.36 -0.34 -28.32
CA PRO A 221 1.66 -1.16 -27.34
C PRO A 221 2.61 -2.19 -26.71
N VAL A 222 2.55 -2.32 -25.38
CA VAL A 222 3.27 -3.34 -24.61
C VAL A 222 2.33 -4.05 -23.62
N ALA A 223 2.76 -5.20 -23.10
CA ALA A 223 1.93 -6.04 -22.23
C ALA A 223 1.75 -5.50 -20.79
N SER A 224 2.57 -4.53 -20.34
CA SER A 224 2.42 -3.89 -19.02
C SER A 224 2.97 -2.47 -19.01
N SER A 225 2.25 -1.54 -18.37
CA SER A 225 2.68 -0.16 -18.18
C SER A 225 3.91 -0.05 -17.27
N SER A 226 4.11 -1.01 -16.35
CA SER A 226 5.29 -1.04 -15.48
C SER A 226 6.53 -1.61 -16.17
N ARG A 227 6.36 -2.26 -17.33
CA ARG A 227 7.45 -2.79 -18.15
C ARG A 227 7.90 -1.79 -19.23
N ALA A 228 6.98 -0.92 -19.66
CA ALA A 228 7.30 0.23 -20.50
C ALA A 228 8.23 1.18 -19.75
#